data_AF-A0A7S0B4Y3-F1
#
_entry.id   AF-A0A7S0B4Y3-F1
#
_cell.length_a   1.000
_cell.length_b   1.000
_cell.length_c   1.000
_cell.angle_alpha   90.00
_cell.angle_beta   90.00
_cell.angle_gamma   90.00
#
_symmetry.space_group_name_H-M   'P 1'
#
loop_
_entity.id
_entity.type
_entity.pdbx_description
1 polymer ?
#
loop_
_entity_poly.entity_id
_entity_poly.type
_entity_poly.pdbx_seq_one_letter_code
_entity_poly.pdbx_strand_id
1 'polypeptide(L)'
;GGTWPAAPGGAGPFAPGSAGPPAAAAATTPALPTSTLTAAATVSPNPTLLCFLVSRSWGDELEMVRAQAAQRAGIFACSASAVVSDARLSLGAPCQTYAIGDLKANPVPWGVANTWVFVKAWDAIIAADVWRRHDWTVKVDPDAVFFPERLRGILPGHEETIGGTYLNNCKYGMHGPVEVFSRNAVQAFDAGRQQCRNHFQRACSGDCKWGEDMYIDQCMQKVLRLRRDPEWRIMLEDHCDPPPGWASCQNTSVTAFHPFKNASEYARCFKTATKAWPGKVWPGVAPA
;
A
#
# COMPACT_ATOMS: atom_id res chain seq x y z
N GLY A 1 -16.12 35.02 -64.35
CA GLY A 1 -16.71 33.96 -65.19
C GLY A 1 -15.83 32.74 -65.07
N GLY A 2 -16.32 31.53 -64.88
CA GLY A 2 -17.65 30.95 -64.72
C GLY A 2 -17.40 29.56 -64.10
N THR A 3 -18.34 28.70 -63.76
CA THR A 3 -19.80 28.66 -63.72
C THR A 3 -20.07 27.28 -63.15
N TRP A 4 -20.92 27.18 -62.14
CA TRP A 4 -21.48 25.93 -61.65
C TRP A 4 -22.40 25.30 -62.71
N PRO A 5 -22.61 23.97 -62.64
CA PRO A 5 -23.94 23.44 -62.89
C PRO A 5 -24.45 22.61 -61.70
N ALA A 6 -25.76 22.69 -61.47
CA ALA A 6 -26.51 21.95 -60.48
C ALA A 6 -27.44 20.90 -61.14
N ALA A 7 -27.56 19.74 -60.48
CA ALA A 7 -28.66 18.75 -60.42
C ALA A 7 -29.07 18.01 -61.73
N PRO A 8 -29.60 16.76 -61.65
CA PRO A 8 -30.89 16.48 -61.02
C PRO A 8 -30.96 15.24 -60.11
N GLY A 9 -32.02 15.18 -59.31
CA GLY A 9 -32.34 14.10 -58.39
C GLY A 9 -32.79 12.80 -59.07
N GLY A 10 -32.61 11.72 -58.33
CA GLY A 10 -33.18 10.41 -58.62
C GLY A 10 -33.62 9.76 -57.31
N ALA A 11 -34.93 9.60 -57.15
CA ALA A 11 -35.54 8.80 -56.10
C ALA A 11 -35.27 7.31 -56.35
N GLY A 12 -34.89 6.57 -55.32
CA GLY A 12 -34.72 5.12 -55.32
C GLY A 12 -35.08 4.56 -53.93
N PRO A 13 -35.53 3.30 -53.84
CA PRO A 13 -36.60 2.89 -52.94
C PRO A 13 -36.14 2.54 -51.52
N PHE A 14 -37.10 2.62 -50.60
CA PHE A 14 -37.07 2.04 -49.27
C PHE A 14 -36.68 0.56 -49.31
N ALA A 15 -35.66 0.18 -48.53
CA ALA A 15 -35.45 -1.16 -48.03
C ALA A 15 -35.16 -1.09 -46.51
N PRO A 16 -35.79 -1.93 -45.67
CA PRO A 16 -35.66 -1.83 -44.22
C PRO A 16 -34.51 -2.69 -43.68
N GLY A 17 -33.88 -2.22 -42.61
CA GLY A 17 -33.25 -3.08 -41.61
C GLY A 17 -31.78 -3.45 -41.84
N SER A 18 -30.87 -2.64 -41.33
CA SER A 18 -29.61 -3.13 -40.78
C SER A 18 -29.51 -2.66 -39.33
N ALA A 19 -29.64 -3.60 -38.41
CA ALA A 19 -29.40 -3.39 -36.99
C ALA A 19 -27.95 -2.92 -36.81
N GLY A 20 -27.76 -1.73 -36.25
CA GLY A 20 -26.45 -1.24 -35.84
C GLY A 20 -25.83 -2.20 -34.80
N PRO A 21 -24.49 -2.30 -34.76
CA PRO A 21 -23.82 -3.10 -33.74
C PRO A 21 -24.24 -2.61 -32.34
N PRO A 22 -24.44 -3.52 -31.37
CA PRO A 22 -24.89 -3.12 -30.05
C PRO A 22 -23.85 -2.18 -29.44
N ALA A 23 -24.34 -1.07 -28.89
CA ALA A 23 -23.53 -0.17 -28.07
C ALA A 23 -22.80 -1.01 -27.03
N ALA A 24 -21.46 -0.92 -27.04
CA ALA A 24 -20.63 -1.55 -26.04
C ALA A 24 -21.11 -1.06 -24.67
N ALA A 25 -21.70 -1.96 -23.90
CA ALA A 25 -22.08 -1.70 -22.51
C ALA A 25 -20.81 -1.22 -21.79
N ALA A 26 -20.84 0.02 -21.31
CA ALA A 26 -19.81 0.52 -20.41
C ALA A 26 -19.70 -0.48 -19.26
N ALA A 27 -18.53 -1.13 -19.15
CA ALA A 27 -18.25 -2.06 -18.07
C ALA A 27 -18.29 -1.25 -16.76
N THR A 28 -19.41 -1.34 -16.06
CA THR A 28 -19.57 -0.78 -14.72
C THR A 28 -18.61 -1.56 -13.83
N THR A 29 -17.52 -0.91 -13.40
CA THR A 29 -16.62 -1.45 -12.40
C THR A 29 -17.46 -1.84 -11.18
N PRO A 30 -17.43 -3.11 -10.71
CA PRO A 30 -18.23 -3.51 -9.56
C PRO A 30 -17.85 -2.66 -8.36
N ALA A 31 -18.84 -2.02 -7.75
CA ALA A 31 -18.64 -1.33 -6.47
C ALA A 31 -18.17 -2.34 -5.43
N LEU A 32 -17.13 -1.95 -4.69
CA LEU A 32 -16.47 -2.71 -3.63
C LEU A 32 -17.48 -3.16 -2.56
N PRO A 33 -17.58 -4.47 -2.25
CA PRO A 33 -18.20 -4.88 -1.00
C PRO A 33 -17.28 -4.47 0.16
N THR A 34 -17.80 -3.68 1.11
CA THR A 34 -17.12 -3.21 2.34
C THR A 34 -16.57 -4.35 3.23
N SER A 35 -16.83 -5.61 2.87
CA SER A 35 -16.62 -6.82 3.67
C SER A 35 -15.25 -7.50 3.52
N THR A 36 -14.31 -6.97 2.72
CA THR A 36 -13.00 -7.63 2.48
C THR A 36 -11.91 -7.27 3.47
N LEU A 37 -12.19 -6.40 4.44
CA LEU A 37 -11.22 -5.99 5.46
C LEU A 37 -11.57 -6.67 6.77
N THR A 38 -10.62 -7.43 7.30
CA THR A 38 -10.81 -8.19 8.53
C THR A 38 -10.94 -7.22 9.69
N ALA A 39 -12.12 -7.14 10.30
CA ALA A 39 -12.33 -6.36 11.52
C ALA A 39 -11.63 -7.06 12.70
N ALA A 40 -10.73 -6.35 13.41
CA ALA A 40 -10.08 -6.87 14.61
C ALA A 40 -10.65 -6.25 15.90
N ALA A 41 -10.90 -7.12 16.88
CA ALA A 41 -11.15 -6.95 18.33
C ALA A 41 -12.14 -5.84 18.81
N THR A 42 -12.92 -6.19 19.84
CA THR A 42 -13.93 -5.36 20.51
C THR A 42 -13.40 -4.08 21.17
N VAL A 43 -12.07 -3.97 21.36
CA VAL A 43 -11.36 -2.73 21.71
C VAL A 43 -10.09 -2.67 20.87
N SER A 44 -10.05 -1.78 19.88
CA SER A 44 -8.81 -1.51 19.13
C SER A 44 -7.88 -0.65 19.97
N PRO A 45 -6.59 -1.01 20.13
CA PRO A 45 -5.63 -0.15 20.81
C PRO A 45 -5.47 1.18 20.06
N ASN A 46 -5.35 2.28 20.81
CA ASN A 46 -5.13 3.61 20.25
C ASN A 46 -3.62 3.93 20.13
N PRO A 47 -3.19 4.63 19.06
CA PRO A 47 -3.98 4.99 17.89
C PRO A 47 -4.36 3.77 17.04
N THR A 48 -5.49 3.86 16.36
CA THR A 48 -6.00 2.83 15.46
C THR A 48 -5.20 2.79 14.16
N LEU A 49 -4.88 1.58 13.69
CA LEU A 49 -4.03 1.36 12.52
C LEU A 49 -4.77 0.56 11.45
N LEU A 50 -4.88 1.12 10.25
CA LEU A 50 -5.14 0.33 9.04
C LEU A 50 -3.79 -0.06 8.44
N CYS A 51 -3.47 -1.35 8.41
CA CYS A 51 -2.24 -1.84 7.80
C CYS A 51 -2.54 -2.59 6.51
N PHE A 52 -1.74 -2.38 5.48
CA PHE A 52 -1.86 -3.18 4.27
C PHE A 52 -0.49 -3.58 3.72
N LEU A 53 -0.51 -4.66 2.94
CA LEU A 53 0.64 -5.11 2.17
C LEU A 53 0.19 -5.44 0.74
N VAL A 54 1.15 -5.43 -0.18
CA VAL A 54 0.97 -5.95 -1.54
C VAL A 54 1.72 -7.27 -1.63
N SER A 55 1.07 -8.32 -2.14
CA SER A 55 1.72 -9.61 -2.33
C SER A 55 1.21 -10.33 -3.57
N ARG A 56 2.10 -11.03 -4.25
CA ARG A 56 1.75 -11.93 -5.36
C ARG A 56 0.91 -13.10 -4.87
N SER A 57 0.03 -13.59 -5.73
CA SER A 57 -0.85 -14.73 -5.44
C SER A 57 -0.15 -16.09 -5.46
N TRP A 58 1.19 -16.11 -5.47
CA TRP A 58 2.01 -17.31 -5.63
C TRP A 58 3.45 -17.08 -5.13
N GLY A 59 4.20 -18.17 -4.96
CA GLY A 59 5.60 -18.16 -4.52
C GLY A 59 5.78 -18.01 -3.01
N ASP A 60 7.05 -17.97 -2.59
CA ASP A 60 7.47 -17.97 -1.18
C ASP A 60 6.88 -16.80 -0.37
N GLU A 61 6.68 -15.66 -1.02
CA GLU A 61 6.06 -14.47 -0.43
C GLU A 61 4.64 -14.76 0.06
N LEU A 62 3.83 -15.48 -0.73
CA LEU A 62 2.48 -15.85 -0.33
C LEU A 62 2.48 -16.81 0.88
N GLU A 63 3.41 -17.75 0.91
CA GLU A 63 3.55 -18.67 2.05
C GLU A 63 3.90 -17.90 3.32
N MET A 64 4.76 -16.89 3.20
CA MET A 64 5.11 -15.99 4.30
C MET A 64 3.90 -15.19 4.78
N VAL A 65 3.11 -14.60 3.87
CA VAL A 65 1.89 -13.85 4.23
C VAL A 65 0.86 -14.76 4.92
N ARG A 66 0.70 -16.01 4.47
CA ARG A 66 -0.15 -17.01 5.15
C ARG A 66 0.35 -17.34 6.55
N ALA A 67 1.66 -17.51 6.72
CA ALA A 67 2.25 -17.75 8.03
C ALA A 67 2.05 -16.56 8.99
N GLN A 68 2.17 -15.33 8.49
CA GLN A 68 1.87 -14.12 9.25
C GLN A 68 0.40 -14.06 9.66
N ALA A 69 -0.53 -14.38 8.74
CA ALA A 69 -1.96 -14.41 9.02
C ALA A 69 -2.30 -15.43 10.11
N ALA A 70 -1.76 -16.65 10.00
CA ALA A 70 -1.98 -17.73 10.97
C ALA A 70 -1.48 -17.38 12.38
N GLN A 71 -0.38 -16.61 12.47
CA GLN A 71 0.21 -16.17 13.74
C GLN A 71 -0.31 -14.81 14.23
N ARG A 72 -1.21 -14.16 13.48
CA ARG A 72 -1.63 -12.76 13.70
C ARG A 72 -0.43 -11.81 13.84
N ALA A 73 0.62 -12.04 13.06
CA ALA A 73 1.86 -11.26 13.05
C ALA A 73 1.80 -10.12 12.02
N GLY A 74 2.74 -9.18 12.07
CA GLY A 74 2.84 -8.10 11.08
C GLY A 74 1.57 -7.26 10.99
N ILE A 75 1.06 -7.07 9.77
CA ILE A 75 -0.16 -6.28 9.54
C ILE A 75 -1.41 -6.90 10.19
N PHE A 76 -1.41 -8.20 10.48
CA PHE A 76 -2.56 -8.91 11.05
C PHE A 76 -2.77 -8.63 12.55
N ALA A 77 -1.84 -7.88 13.18
CA ALA A 77 -1.97 -7.33 14.54
C ALA A 77 -2.46 -5.86 14.55
N CYS A 78 -2.74 -5.25 13.39
CA CYS A 78 -3.33 -3.92 13.30
C CYS A 78 -4.84 -3.93 13.61
N SER A 79 -5.43 -2.73 13.75
CA SER A 79 -6.87 -2.57 14.02
C SER A 79 -7.74 -3.04 12.86
N ALA A 80 -7.24 -2.84 11.64
CA ALA A 80 -7.73 -3.46 10.43
C ALA A 80 -6.54 -3.81 9.53
N SER A 81 -6.72 -4.84 8.69
CA SER A 81 -5.69 -5.24 7.74
C SER A 81 -6.24 -5.53 6.34
N ALA A 82 -5.41 -5.28 5.33
CA ALA A 82 -5.69 -5.60 3.93
C ALA A 82 -4.48 -6.27 3.28
N VAL A 83 -4.73 -7.34 2.50
CA VAL A 83 -3.71 -7.90 1.61
C VAL A 83 -4.14 -7.64 0.18
N VAL A 84 -3.42 -6.78 -0.53
CA VAL A 84 -3.66 -6.49 -1.93
C VAL A 84 -2.85 -7.47 -2.79
N SER A 85 -3.44 -8.03 -3.85
CA SER A 85 -2.81 -9.07 -4.66
C SER A 85 -3.27 -9.04 -6.12
N ASP A 86 -2.62 -9.80 -7.00
CA ASP A 86 -3.07 -10.00 -8.39
C ASP A 86 -4.35 -10.82 -8.50
N ALA A 87 -4.61 -11.68 -7.52
CA ALA A 87 -5.79 -12.53 -7.48
C ALA A 87 -6.49 -12.47 -6.11
N ARG A 88 -7.74 -12.95 -6.08
CA ARG A 88 -8.46 -13.21 -4.82
C ARG A 88 -8.14 -14.63 -4.38
N LEU A 89 -7.59 -14.78 -3.17
CA LEU A 89 -7.28 -16.07 -2.58
C LEU A 89 -7.49 -16.04 -1.06
N SER A 90 -7.69 -17.23 -0.49
CA SER A 90 -7.74 -17.43 0.96
C SER A 90 -6.33 -17.42 1.55
N LEU A 91 -6.18 -16.70 2.67
CA LEU A 91 -4.99 -16.68 3.51
C LEU A 91 -5.18 -17.51 4.80
N GLY A 92 -6.27 -18.26 4.89
CA GLY A 92 -6.77 -18.88 6.12
C GLY A 92 -7.97 -18.09 6.66
N ALA A 93 -9.05 -18.77 7.04
CA ALA A 93 -10.28 -18.11 7.45
C ALA A 93 -10.06 -17.22 8.69
N PRO A 94 -10.61 -15.97 8.74
CA PRO A 94 -11.47 -15.32 7.73
C PRO A 94 -10.71 -14.42 6.70
N CYS A 95 -9.39 -14.49 6.62
CA CYS A 95 -8.57 -13.59 5.80
C CYS A 95 -8.54 -13.97 4.30
N GLN A 96 -8.79 -13.00 3.43
CA GLN A 96 -8.65 -13.13 1.97
C GLN A 96 -7.90 -11.94 1.38
N THR A 97 -7.32 -12.13 0.20
CA THR A 97 -6.71 -11.04 -0.56
C THR A 97 -7.74 -10.24 -1.36
N TYR A 98 -7.39 -8.98 -1.63
CA TYR A 98 -8.10 -8.07 -2.51
C TYR A 98 -7.40 -8.00 -3.88
N ALA A 99 -8.09 -8.44 -4.93
CA ALA A 99 -7.54 -8.51 -6.27
C ALA A 99 -7.51 -7.14 -6.96
N ILE A 100 -6.34 -6.71 -7.45
CA ILE A 100 -6.16 -5.51 -8.27
C ILE A 100 -5.66 -5.81 -9.69
N GLY A 101 -5.62 -7.10 -10.05
CA GLY A 101 -5.09 -7.58 -11.33
C GLY A 101 -3.56 -7.51 -11.38
N ASP A 102 -3.01 -7.51 -12.60
CA ASP A 102 -1.57 -7.72 -12.84
C ASP A 102 -0.65 -6.80 -12.01
N LEU A 103 0.27 -7.44 -11.26
CA LEU A 103 1.33 -6.83 -10.45
C LEU A 103 2.69 -6.81 -11.16
N LYS A 104 2.75 -7.02 -12.48
CA LYS A 104 4.01 -6.92 -13.24
C LYS A 104 4.66 -5.55 -13.07
N ALA A 105 5.95 -5.60 -12.77
CA ALA A 105 6.83 -4.44 -12.66
C ALA A 105 8.15 -4.73 -13.40
N ASN A 106 8.76 -3.68 -13.97
CA ASN A 106 9.98 -3.83 -14.76
C ASN A 106 11.22 -3.68 -13.85
N PRO A 107 12.23 -4.56 -13.97
CA PRO A 107 13.49 -4.38 -13.26
C PRO A 107 14.22 -3.14 -13.77
N VAL A 108 14.93 -2.46 -12.87
CA VAL A 108 15.83 -1.33 -13.17
C VAL A 108 17.17 -1.53 -12.46
N PRO A 109 18.27 -0.87 -12.88
CA PRO A 109 19.61 -1.12 -12.30
C PRO A 109 19.71 -0.93 -10.78
N TRP A 110 18.77 -0.18 -10.19
CA TRP A 110 18.75 0.16 -8.77
C TRP A 110 17.58 -0.49 -8.01
N GLY A 111 16.89 -1.47 -8.61
CA GLY A 111 15.73 -2.15 -7.99
C GLY A 111 14.64 -2.53 -8.99
N VAL A 112 13.38 -2.25 -8.64
CA VAL A 112 12.20 -2.54 -9.48
C VAL A 112 11.38 -1.27 -9.64
N ALA A 113 11.03 -0.90 -10.88
CA ALA A 113 10.10 0.19 -11.16
C ALA A 113 8.66 -0.33 -11.00
N ASN A 114 8.23 -0.44 -9.76
CA ASN A 114 6.93 -0.97 -9.32
C ASN A 114 5.88 0.13 -9.07
N THR A 115 6.22 1.41 -9.26
CA THR A 115 5.34 2.58 -8.96
C THR A 115 3.89 2.34 -9.38
N TRP A 116 3.62 1.87 -10.60
CA TRP A 116 2.25 1.69 -11.08
C TRP A 116 1.47 0.54 -10.41
N VAL A 117 2.17 -0.48 -9.93
CA VAL A 117 1.57 -1.53 -9.10
C VAL A 117 1.07 -0.94 -7.79
N PHE A 118 1.88 -0.08 -7.17
CA PHE A 118 1.53 0.56 -5.91
C PHE A 118 0.50 1.68 -6.08
N VAL A 119 0.48 2.40 -7.21
CA VAL A 119 -0.62 3.31 -7.54
C VAL A 119 -1.96 2.57 -7.57
N LYS A 120 -2.02 1.38 -8.21
CA LYS A 120 -3.24 0.54 -8.19
C LYS A 120 -3.60 0.05 -6.78
N ALA A 121 -2.60 -0.32 -5.99
CA ALA A 121 -2.84 -0.72 -4.60
C ALA A 121 -3.43 0.43 -3.78
N TRP A 122 -2.90 1.64 -3.93
CA TRP A 122 -3.45 2.84 -3.30
C TRP A 122 -4.84 3.20 -3.82
N ASP A 123 -5.11 3.04 -5.12
CA ASP A 123 -6.47 3.19 -5.68
C ASP A 123 -7.46 2.27 -4.95
N ALA A 124 -7.09 1.01 -4.71
CA ALA A 124 -7.92 0.06 -3.98
C ALA A 124 -8.12 0.43 -2.51
N ILE A 125 -7.04 0.79 -1.80
CA ILE A 125 -7.11 1.18 -0.37
C ILE A 125 -7.97 2.42 -0.19
N ILE A 126 -7.80 3.42 -1.06
CA ILE A 126 -8.58 4.66 -1.01
C ILE A 126 -10.05 4.38 -1.31
N ALA A 127 -10.34 3.61 -2.36
CA ALA A 127 -11.71 3.28 -2.75
C ALA A 127 -12.44 2.43 -1.69
N ALA A 128 -11.72 1.64 -0.89
CA ALA A 128 -12.30 0.87 0.21
C ALA A 128 -12.72 1.74 1.40
N ASP A 129 -12.23 2.99 1.49
CA ASP A 129 -12.63 4.03 2.45
C ASP A 129 -12.39 3.72 3.94
N VAL A 130 -11.86 2.55 4.28
CA VAL A 130 -11.66 2.14 5.68
C VAL A 130 -10.57 2.95 6.37
N TRP A 131 -9.63 3.51 5.62
CA TRP A 131 -8.59 4.41 6.13
C TRP A 131 -9.20 5.63 6.84
N ARG A 132 -10.38 6.12 6.43
CA ARG A 132 -11.04 7.28 7.06
C ARG A 132 -11.44 7.03 8.52
N ARG A 133 -11.58 5.77 8.92
CA ARG A 133 -11.93 5.36 10.28
C ARG A 133 -10.74 5.01 11.16
N HIS A 134 -9.52 5.13 10.63
CA HIS A 134 -8.29 4.81 11.34
C HIS A 134 -7.44 6.07 11.50
N ASP A 135 -6.68 6.17 12.57
CA ASP A 135 -5.83 7.34 12.84
C ASP A 135 -4.62 7.35 11.90
N TRP A 136 -4.08 6.16 11.61
CA TRP A 136 -2.95 5.98 10.72
C TRP A 136 -3.17 4.84 9.72
N THR A 137 -2.66 5.03 8.51
CA THR A 137 -2.54 3.99 7.48
C THR A 137 -1.07 3.62 7.32
N VAL A 138 -0.78 2.31 7.31
CA VAL A 138 0.59 1.78 7.26
C VAL A 138 0.71 0.79 6.10
N LYS A 139 1.60 1.07 5.15
CA LYS A 139 2.02 0.05 4.17
C LYS A 139 3.21 -0.71 4.74
N VAL A 140 3.19 -2.03 4.63
CA VAL A 140 4.26 -2.91 5.12
C VAL A 140 4.58 -3.92 4.02
N ASP A 141 5.86 -4.15 3.73
CA ASP A 141 6.25 -5.23 2.81
C ASP A 141 6.16 -6.61 3.49
N PRO A 142 5.87 -7.69 2.73
CA PRO A 142 5.77 -9.04 3.27
C PRO A 142 7.02 -9.49 4.05
N ASP A 143 8.21 -9.07 3.65
CA ASP A 143 9.49 -9.45 4.27
C ASP A 143 9.96 -8.48 5.37
N ALA A 144 9.11 -7.53 5.79
CA ALA A 144 9.34 -6.69 6.96
C ALA A 144 8.73 -7.33 8.21
N VAL A 145 9.56 -7.59 9.22
CA VAL A 145 9.13 -8.12 10.53
C VAL A 145 8.61 -6.97 11.37
N PHE A 146 7.34 -6.63 11.18
CA PHE A 146 6.67 -5.45 11.75
C PHE A 146 5.89 -5.74 13.03
N PHE A 147 5.95 -4.79 13.98
CA PHE A 147 5.29 -4.85 15.28
C PHE A 147 4.38 -3.62 15.51
N PRO A 148 3.07 -3.70 15.18
CA PRO A 148 2.15 -2.56 15.27
C PRO A 148 2.09 -1.91 16.66
N GLU A 149 2.21 -2.72 17.72
CA GLU A 149 2.18 -2.22 19.10
C GLU A 149 3.37 -1.30 19.43
N ARG A 150 4.54 -1.56 18.85
CA ARG A 150 5.70 -0.68 19.00
C ARG A 150 5.47 0.64 18.27
N LEU A 151 4.86 0.59 17.08
CA LEU A 151 4.49 1.80 16.34
C LEU A 151 3.51 2.67 17.12
N ARG A 152 2.48 2.09 17.74
CA ARG A 152 1.54 2.83 18.61
C ARG A 152 2.24 3.57 19.76
N GLY A 153 3.36 3.07 20.25
CA GLY A 153 4.17 3.75 21.27
C GLY A 153 4.92 4.98 20.76
N ILE A 154 5.14 5.11 19.45
CA ILE A 154 5.89 6.21 18.81
C ILE A 154 4.95 7.28 18.26
N LEU A 155 3.83 6.88 17.67
CA LEU A 155 2.88 7.77 17.01
C LEU A 155 2.38 8.97 17.84
N PRO A 156 2.18 8.89 19.17
CA PRO A 156 1.83 10.05 19.98
C PRO A 156 2.85 11.20 19.95
N GLY A 157 4.09 10.94 19.52
CA GLY A 157 5.12 11.95 19.32
C GLY A 157 4.98 12.75 18.01
N HIS A 158 4.03 12.39 17.14
CA HIS A 158 3.83 13.01 15.84
C HIS A 158 2.45 13.66 15.76
N GLU A 159 2.44 14.96 15.52
CA GLU A 159 1.22 15.74 15.36
C GLU A 159 0.58 15.46 14.00
N GLU A 160 -0.71 15.15 13.97
CA GLU A 160 -1.48 15.15 12.73
C GLU A 160 -1.88 16.59 12.36
N THR A 161 -1.13 17.20 11.45
CA THR A 161 -1.48 18.53 10.92
C THR A 161 -2.74 18.48 10.04
N ILE A 162 -3.37 19.65 9.86
CA ILE A 162 -4.51 19.82 8.93
C ILE A 162 -4.14 19.39 7.50
N GLY A 163 -2.91 19.69 7.08
CA GLY A 163 -2.42 19.32 5.74
C GLY A 163 -2.05 17.85 5.59
N GLY A 164 -1.93 17.11 6.70
CA GLY A 164 -1.44 15.74 6.71
C GLY A 164 0.03 15.63 7.11
N THR A 165 0.32 14.58 7.85
CA THR A 165 1.67 14.21 8.32
C THR A 165 2.00 12.78 7.93
N TYR A 166 3.21 12.56 7.47
CA TYR A 166 3.75 11.22 7.19
C TYR A 166 5.18 11.12 7.71
N LEU A 167 5.63 9.89 7.94
CA LEU A 167 6.89 9.65 8.63
C LEU A 167 7.97 9.17 7.65
N ASN A 168 9.14 9.79 7.78
CA ASN A 168 10.33 9.40 7.06
C ASN A 168 11.18 8.45 7.92
N ASN A 169 11.34 7.20 7.47
CA ASN A 169 12.03 6.15 8.20
C ASN A 169 13.55 6.06 7.94
N CYS A 170 14.08 6.75 6.91
CA CYS A 170 15.50 6.74 6.60
C CYS A 170 16.11 8.12 6.28
N LYS A 171 17.36 8.34 6.68
CA LYS A 171 18.09 9.60 6.44
C LYS A 171 18.34 9.91 4.96
N TYR A 172 18.21 8.92 4.08
CA TYR A 172 18.41 9.06 2.63
C TYR A 172 17.11 9.29 1.84
N GLY A 173 15.95 9.20 2.49
CA GLY A 173 14.63 9.22 1.84
C GLY A 173 13.68 8.28 2.59
N MET A 174 12.39 8.35 2.30
CA MET A 174 11.47 7.37 2.87
C MET A 174 11.62 6.05 2.11
N HIS A 175 11.86 4.95 2.83
CA HIS A 175 12.03 3.62 2.22
C HIS A 175 10.73 2.82 2.30
N GLY A 176 10.43 2.08 1.24
CA GLY A 176 9.16 1.36 1.05
C GLY A 176 8.77 0.29 2.09
N PRO A 177 9.68 -0.45 2.75
CA PRO A 177 9.24 -1.62 3.53
C PRO A 177 8.29 -1.32 4.69
N VAL A 178 8.31 -0.10 5.24
CA VAL A 178 7.29 0.40 6.17
C VAL A 178 7.03 1.88 5.94
N GLU A 179 5.86 2.22 5.40
CA GLU A 179 5.44 3.60 5.15
C GLU A 179 4.24 3.98 6.04
N VAL A 180 4.31 5.12 6.72
CA VAL A 180 3.35 5.49 7.79
C VAL A 180 2.73 6.86 7.50
N PHE A 181 1.40 6.89 7.36
CA PHE A 181 0.64 8.06 6.95
C PHE A 181 -0.52 8.35 7.90
N SER A 182 -0.64 9.59 8.36
CA SER A 182 -1.84 10.05 9.09
C SER A 182 -3.08 10.01 8.20
N ARG A 183 -4.28 10.03 8.79
CA ARG A 183 -5.55 10.09 8.06
C ARG A 183 -5.59 11.28 7.11
N ASN A 184 -5.18 12.46 7.57
CA ASN A 184 -5.12 13.67 6.75
C ASN A 184 -4.09 13.54 5.62
N ALA A 185 -2.99 12.81 5.80
CA ALA A 185 -2.04 12.55 4.72
C ALA A 185 -2.64 11.68 3.61
N VAL A 186 -3.40 10.64 3.97
CA VAL A 186 -4.11 9.81 2.98
C VAL A 186 -5.20 10.62 2.28
N GLN A 187 -5.91 11.49 2.99
CA GLN A 187 -6.90 12.40 2.41
C GLN A 187 -6.28 13.40 1.41
N ALA A 188 -5.16 14.03 1.79
CA ALA A 188 -4.45 14.95 0.93
C ALA A 188 -3.87 14.24 -0.29
N PHE A 189 -3.35 13.01 -0.10
CA PHE A 189 -2.94 12.17 -1.21
C PHE A 189 -4.11 11.93 -2.14
N ASP A 190 -5.24 11.37 -1.68
CA ASP A 190 -6.42 11.09 -2.50
C ASP A 190 -6.85 12.27 -3.39
N ALA A 191 -6.97 13.46 -2.80
CA ALA A 191 -7.31 14.68 -3.52
C ALA A 191 -6.22 15.13 -4.52
N GLY A 192 -4.95 14.86 -4.22
CA GLY A 192 -3.78 15.34 -4.94
C GLY A 192 -3.12 14.38 -5.93
N ARG A 193 -3.54 13.11 -6.00
CA ARG A 193 -2.83 12.05 -6.77
C ARG A 193 -2.66 12.41 -8.24
N GLN A 194 -3.70 12.97 -8.87
CA GLN A 194 -3.63 13.37 -10.27
C GLN A 194 -2.66 14.53 -10.49
N GLN A 195 -2.57 15.46 -9.53
CA GLN A 195 -1.59 16.54 -9.56
C GLN A 195 -0.16 15.98 -9.52
N CYS A 196 0.10 15.01 -8.64
CA CYS A 196 1.39 14.32 -8.57
C CYS A 196 1.72 13.59 -9.88
N ARG A 197 0.80 12.80 -10.43
CA ARG A 197 0.98 12.13 -11.74
C ARG A 197 1.34 13.14 -12.84
N ASN A 198 0.56 14.20 -12.98
CA ASN A 198 0.80 15.23 -14.01
C ASN A 198 2.13 15.94 -13.81
N HIS A 199 2.49 16.24 -12.56
CA HIS A 199 3.75 16.90 -12.23
C HIS A 199 4.95 16.03 -12.65
N PHE A 200 4.96 14.76 -12.23
CA PHE A 200 6.08 13.85 -12.49
C PHE A 200 6.17 13.43 -13.95
N GLN A 201 5.05 13.25 -14.64
CA GLN A 201 5.05 12.99 -16.08
C GLN A 201 5.75 14.11 -16.87
N ARG A 202 5.54 15.38 -16.47
CA ARG A 202 6.22 16.53 -17.06
C ARG A 202 7.69 16.58 -16.63
N ALA A 203 7.96 16.44 -15.34
CA ALA A 203 9.31 16.57 -14.79
C ALA A 203 10.27 15.48 -15.31
N CYS A 204 9.78 14.26 -15.52
CA CYS A 204 10.56 13.12 -15.98
C CYS A 204 10.47 12.87 -17.50
N SER A 205 9.73 13.70 -18.24
CA SER A 205 9.44 13.49 -19.67
C SER A 205 8.87 12.10 -19.96
N GLY A 206 7.93 11.66 -19.12
CA GLY A 206 7.42 10.30 -19.06
C GLY A 206 7.44 9.76 -17.62
N ASP A 207 7.50 8.44 -17.48
CA ASP A 207 7.54 7.81 -16.17
C ASP A 207 8.88 8.04 -15.48
N CYS A 208 8.83 8.55 -14.25
CA CYS A 208 10.02 8.55 -13.40
C CYS A 208 10.42 7.11 -13.11
N LYS A 209 11.69 6.76 -13.33
CA LYS A 209 12.24 5.43 -13.05
C LYS A 209 12.54 5.27 -11.54
N TRP A 210 11.51 5.46 -10.73
CA TRP A 210 11.57 5.43 -9.27
C TRP A 210 10.89 4.16 -8.71
N GLY A 211 11.27 3.80 -7.48
CA GLY A 211 10.48 2.92 -6.62
C GLY A 211 9.19 3.61 -6.17
N GLU A 212 8.25 2.85 -5.62
CA GLU A 212 6.97 3.38 -5.16
C GLU A 212 7.13 4.38 -4.02
N ASP A 213 8.08 4.11 -3.14
CA ASP A 213 8.39 4.85 -1.93
C ASP A 213 8.87 6.26 -2.27
N MET A 214 9.79 6.36 -3.22
CA MET A 214 10.24 7.61 -3.79
C MET A 214 9.06 8.35 -4.44
N TYR A 215 8.21 7.68 -5.22
CA TYR A 215 7.08 8.36 -5.87
C TYR A 215 6.15 9.04 -4.84
N ILE A 216 5.72 8.31 -3.82
CA ILE A 216 4.79 8.84 -2.82
C ILE A 216 5.46 9.87 -1.91
N ASP A 217 6.73 9.67 -1.52
CA ASP A 217 7.52 10.66 -0.76
C ASP A 217 7.66 11.97 -1.54
N GLN A 218 8.06 11.90 -2.82
CA GLN A 218 8.19 13.08 -3.68
C GLN A 218 6.83 13.77 -3.89
N CYS A 219 5.75 13.00 -4.07
CA CYS A 219 4.40 13.54 -4.21
C CYS A 219 4.00 14.34 -2.96
N MET A 220 4.07 13.70 -1.79
CA MET A 220 3.66 14.30 -0.52
C MET A 220 4.53 15.49 -0.15
N GLN A 221 5.85 15.39 -0.30
CA GLN A 221 6.78 16.45 0.06
C GLN A 221 6.76 17.63 -0.91
N LYS A 222 6.93 17.38 -2.21
CA LYS A 222 7.25 18.43 -3.18
C LYS A 222 6.02 19.01 -3.87
N VAL A 223 5.01 18.17 -4.10
CA VAL A 223 3.80 18.56 -4.84
C VAL A 223 2.71 18.99 -3.88
N LEU A 224 2.40 18.16 -2.88
CA LEU A 224 1.31 18.38 -1.94
C LEU A 224 1.73 19.14 -0.67
N ARG A 225 3.05 19.20 -0.39
CA ARG A 225 3.66 19.96 0.72
C ARG A 225 3.14 19.56 2.10
N LEU A 226 2.99 18.25 2.33
CA LEU A 226 2.66 17.68 3.63
C LEU A 226 3.82 17.85 4.62
N ARG A 227 3.50 17.75 5.92
CA ARG A 227 4.52 17.63 6.96
C ARG A 227 5.19 16.25 6.88
N ARG A 228 6.51 16.24 6.85
CA ARG A 228 7.36 15.04 6.77
C ARG A 228 8.23 14.96 8.01
N ASP A 229 7.87 14.08 8.95
CA ASP A 229 8.57 13.95 10.23
C ASP A 229 9.63 12.85 10.16
N PRO A 230 10.90 13.11 10.52
CA PRO A 230 11.90 12.05 10.63
C PRO A 230 11.61 11.16 11.84
N GLU A 231 11.54 9.85 11.63
CA GLU A 231 11.35 8.86 12.69
C GLU A 231 12.10 7.56 12.38
N TRP A 232 13.37 7.52 12.78
CA TRP A 232 14.30 6.42 12.50
C TRP A 232 13.99 5.14 13.29
N ARG A 233 13.10 5.21 14.29
CA ARG A 233 12.66 4.02 15.03
C ARG A 233 11.62 3.21 14.27
N ILE A 234 11.10 3.69 13.15
CA ILE A 234 10.16 2.90 12.34
C ILE A 234 10.80 1.57 11.93
N MET A 235 12.05 1.57 11.46
CA MET A 235 12.67 0.36 10.93
C MET A 235 14.19 0.38 11.05
N LEU A 236 14.77 -0.79 11.31
CA LEU A 236 16.17 -1.07 10.97
C LEU A 236 16.22 -1.87 9.69
N GLU A 237 17.01 -1.41 8.72
CA GLU A 237 17.19 -2.09 7.45
C GLU A 237 18.60 -2.00 6.90
N ASP A 238 18.99 -2.96 6.06
CA ASP A 238 20.30 -3.03 5.39
C ASP A 238 20.60 -1.87 4.44
N HIS A 239 19.59 -1.16 3.93
CA HIS A 239 19.77 -0.03 3.00
C HIS A 239 19.78 1.35 3.70
N CYS A 240 19.69 1.41 5.04
CA CYS A 240 19.71 2.66 5.79
C CYS A 240 20.80 2.74 6.88
N ASP A 241 21.99 2.21 6.61
CA ASP A 241 23.14 2.18 7.53
C ASP A 241 22.79 1.66 8.94
N PRO A 242 22.25 0.44 9.06
CA PRO A 242 21.82 -0.09 10.34
C PRO A 242 23.03 -0.41 11.24
N PRO A 243 22.87 -0.39 12.57
CA PRO A 243 23.96 -0.74 13.47
C PRO A 243 24.38 -2.22 13.30
N PRO A 244 25.65 -2.58 13.59
CA PRO A 244 26.08 -3.97 13.57
C PRO A 244 25.16 -4.86 14.42
N GLY A 245 24.82 -6.04 13.89
CA GLY A 245 23.93 -6.99 14.58
C GLY A 245 22.44 -6.64 14.55
N TRP A 246 22.00 -5.63 13.77
CA TRP A 246 20.59 -5.27 13.63
C TRP A 246 19.69 -6.46 13.26
N ALA A 247 20.19 -7.37 12.41
CA ALA A 247 19.48 -8.56 11.93
C ALA A 247 19.27 -9.63 13.01
N SER A 248 19.82 -9.44 14.23
CA SER A 248 19.52 -10.29 15.39
C SER A 248 18.09 -10.07 15.93
N CYS A 249 17.43 -8.98 15.53
CA CYS A 249 16.07 -8.63 15.94
C CYS A 249 15.88 -8.42 17.45
N GLN A 250 16.95 -8.08 18.17
CA GLN A 250 16.92 -7.85 19.61
C GLN A 250 16.58 -6.41 20.00
N ASN A 251 16.68 -5.46 19.05
CA ASN A 251 16.41 -4.06 19.34
C ASN A 251 14.92 -3.85 19.65
N THR A 252 14.63 -3.43 20.88
CA THR A 252 13.26 -3.21 21.34
C THR A 252 12.72 -1.85 20.91
N SER A 253 13.59 -0.87 20.69
CA SER A 253 13.22 0.52 20.39
C SER A 253 12.67 0.76 18.99
N VAL A 254 12.70 -0.25 18.09
CA VAL A 254 12.25 -0.12 16.69
C VAL A 254 10.99 -0.92 16.38
N THR A 255 10.22 -0.49 15.39
CA THR A 255 8.93 -1.11 15.04
C THR A 255 9.04 -2.24 14.02
N ALA A 256 10.11 -2.26 13.23
CA ALA A 256 10.32 -3.26 12.20
C ALA A 256 11.80 -3.60 11.97
N PHE A 257 12.02 -4.78 11.40
CA PHE A 257 13.31 -5.20 10.84
C PHE A 257 13.09 -5.67 9.41
N HIS A 258 13.98 -5.30 8.49
CA HIS A 258 13.88 -5.64 7.08
C HIS A 258 15.28 -5.72 6.44
N PRO A 259 15.55 -6.59 5.45
CA PRO A 259 14.66 -7.61 4.90
C PRO A 259 14.81 -8.99 5.56
N PHE A 260 13.74 -9.78 5.53
CA PHE A 260 13.72 -11.20 5.93
C PHE A 260 12.99 -12.03 4.87
N LYS A 261 13.64 -12.24 3.72
CA LYS A 261 13.04 -12.83 2.51
C LYS A 261 12.67 -14.31 2.64
N ASN A 262 13.23 -15.01 3.64
CA ASN A 262 12.95 -16.41 3.90
C ASN A 262 12.02 -16.57 5.12
N ALA A 263 11.00 -17.43 4.99
CA ALA A 263 10.03 -17.67 6.07
C ALA A 263 10.68 -18.13 7.40
N SER A 264 11.75 -18.91 7.35
CA SER A 264 12.48 -19.36 8.56
C SER A 264 13.26 -18.22 9.22
N GLU A 265 13.83 -17.31 8.42
CA GLU A 265 14.53 -16.14 8.93
C GLU A 265 13.54 -15.13 9.53
N TYR A 266 12.44 -14.88 8.83
CA TYR A 266 11.32 -14.09 9.34
C TYR A 266 10.83 -14.63 10.69
N ALA A 267 10.52 -15.93 10.76
CA ALA A 267 10.01 -16.56 11.98
C ALA A 267 11.02 -16.46 13.15
N ARG A 268 12.32 -16.64 12.87
CA ARG A 268 13.39 -16.48 13.87
C ARG A 268 13.48 -15.05 14.39
N CYS A 269 13.43 -14.07 13.49
CA CYS A 269 13.45 -12.66 13.83
C CYS A 269 12.22 -12.29 14.67
N PHE A 270 11.02 -12.67 14.21
CA PHE A 270 9.76 -12.43 14.90
C PHE A 270 9.77 -13.02 16.31
N LYS A 271 10.21 -14.28 16.47
CA LYS A 271 10.34 -14.94 17.77
C LYS A 271 11.32 -14.21 18.70
N THR A 272 12.49 -13.82 18.17
CA THR A 272 13.51 -13.11 18.97
C THR A 272 13.02 -11.75 19.44
N ALA A 273 12.47 -10.95 18.53
CA ALA A 273 11.94 -9.63 18.84
C ALA A 273 10.73 -9.68 19.78
N THR A 274 9.87 -10.68 19.65
CA THR A 274 8.74 -10.90 20.58
C THR A 274 9.26 -11.25 21.98
N LYS A 275 10.24 -12.16 22.09
CA LYS A 275 10.85 -12.52 23.37
C LYS A 275 11.59 -11.35 24.03
N ALA A 276 12.25 -10.52 23.22
CA ALA A 276 13.01 -9.36 23.69
C ALA A 276 12.14 -8.22 24.22
N TRP A 277 10.81 -8.26 24.04
CA TRP A 277 9.87 -7.24 24.51
C TRP A 277 9.06 -7.71 25.75
N PRO A 278 9.68 -7.93 26.92
CA PRO A 278 8.96 -8.30 28.13
C PRO A 278 8.30 -7.05 28.73
N GLY A 279 6.97 -6.93 28.63
CA GLY A 279 6.26 -5.87 29.38
C GLY A 279 4.91 -5.42 28.84
N LYS A 280 4.51 -5.80 27.62
CA LYS A 280 3.14 -5.57 27.12
C LYS A 280 2.65 -6.81 26.38
N VAL A 281 1.66 -7.48 26.96
CA VAL A 281 0.99 -8.65 26.37
C VAL A 281 0.39 -8.21 25.03
N TRP A 282 0.71 -8.93 23.96
CA TRP A 282 0.04 -8.78 22.67
C TRP A 282 -1.42 -9.18 22.84
N PRO A 283 -2.41 -8.29 22.61
CA PRO A 283 -3.80 -8.73 22.52
C PRO A 283 -3.91 -9.70 21.33
N GLY A 284 -3.97 -11.00 21.59
CA GLY A 284 -4.25 -12.02 20.58
C GLY A 284 -3.08 -12.88 20.09
N VAL A 285 -1.86 -12.75 20.63
CA VAL A 285 -0.81 -13.77 20.44
C VAL A 285 -0.85 -14.68 21.66
N ALA A 286 -1.45 -15.85 21.52
CA ALA A 286 -1.37 -16.87 22.56
C ALA A 286 0.13 -17.19 22.80
N PRO A 287 0.61 -17.22 24.05
CA PRO A 287 1.92 -17.77 24.32
C PRO A 287 1.94 -19.22 23.80
N ALA A 288 2.97 -19.56 23.03
CA ALA A 288 3.24 -20.92 22.58
C ALA A 288 3.51 -21.85 23.77
#